data_AF-A0AAD0Q4R7-F1
#
_entry.id   AF-A0AAD0Q4R7-F1
#
_cell.length_a   1.000
_cell.length_b   1.000
_cell.length_c   1.000
_cell.angle_alpha   90.00
_cell.angle_beta   90.00
_cell.angle_gamma   90.00
#
_symmetry.space_group_name_H-M   'P 1'
#
loop_
_entity.id
_entity.type
_entity.pdbx_description
1 polymer ?
#
loop_
_entity_poly.entity_id
_entity_poly.type
_entity_poly.pdbx_seq_one_letter_code
_entity_poly.pdbx_strand_id
1 'polypeptide(L)'
;MTGRGPTRPGPVTGRLARERLVRAHHAPADRTVAVFGARQGSGVLFTDRPRVLLRGEAGAGKTTLLWWLAAHASALTLADDLAALNGLVPFVVPLRTLRARGVTFPRPAELSSAAGLVIDTAPEGWAGRVLESGRALLLVDGLDEVPPEEREQAHTWLAQLLSRYPGSRCVTTVRPLAVGPDWLRSEGFEELRPLPMRTP
;
A
#
# COMPACT_ATOMS: atom_id res chain seq x y z
N MET A 1 -40.02 -38.47 71.42
CA MET A 1 -39.38 -37.14 71.66
C MET A 1 -38.00 -37.20 71.05
N THR A 2 -37.43 -36.30 70.27
CA THR A 2 -37.77 -35.03 69.58
C THR A 2 -36.36 -34.53 69.19
N GLY A 3 -36.05 -33.90 68.06
CA GLY A 3 -36.79 -33.37 66.95
C GLY A 3 -35.81 -32.60 66.06
N ARG A 4 -36.18 -32.47 64.79
CA ARG A 4 -35.53 -31.71 63.72
C ARG A 4 -35.45 -30.19 63.97
N GLY A 5 -34.47 -29.55 63.34
CA GLY A 5 -34.57 -28.24 62.67
C GLY A 5 -33.58 -27.16 63.15
N PRO A 6 -33.28 -26.10 62.37
CA PRO A 6 -33.79 -25.74 61.05
C PRO A 6 -32.70 -25.47 59.97
N THR A 7 -33.20 -25.25 58.76
CA THR A 7 -32.56 -24.96 57.46
C THR A 7 -32.30 -23.47 57.17
N ARG A 8 -31.39 -23.22 56.19
CA ARG A 8 -31.21 -22.05 55.27
C ARG A 8 -30.15 -20.98 55.63
N PRO A 9 -29.70 -20.13 54.68
CA PRO A 9 -29.34 -20.36 53.26
C PRO A 9 -27.93 -19.77 52.92
N GLY A 10 -27.37 -20.13 51.75
CA GLY A 10 -25.98 -19.81 51.36
C GLY A 10 -25.77 -18.45 50.68
N PRO A 11 -24.56 -18.21 50.12
CA PRO A 11 -24.37 -17.27 49.03
C PRO A 11 -23.97 -17.99 47.74
N VAL A 12 -24.71 -17.66 46.69
CA VAL A 12 -24.33 -17.80 45.28
C VAL A 12 -23.17 -16.84 45.00
N THR A 13 -22.22 -17.24 44.15
CA THR A 13 -21.72 -16.49 42.96
C THR A 13 -20.26 -16.87 42.67
N GLY A 14 -20.05 -17.56 41.55
CA GLY A 14 -18.73 -17.91 41.02
C GLY A 14 -18.84 -18.27 39.54
N ARG A 15 -19.41 -17.34 38.79
CA ARG A 15 -19.70 -17.39 37.35
C ARG A 15 -18.38 -17.53 36.57
N LEU A 16 -18.05 -18.73 36.08
CA LEU A 16 -17.14 -18.84 34.93
C LEU A 16 -17.93 -18.43 33.69
N ALA A 17 -17.99 -17.11 33.53
CA ALA A 17 -18.57 -16.46 32.38
C ALA A 17 -17.73 -16.79 31.15
N ARG A 18 -18.43 -17.27 30.13
CA ARG A 18 -18.07 -17.17 28.72
C ARG A 18 -17.53 -15.77 28.43
N GLU A 19 -16.22 -15.62 28.28
CA GLU A 19 -15.68 -14.44 27.62
C GLU A 19 -15.81 -14.64 26.12
N ARG A 20 -16.96 -14.17 25.64
CA ARG A 20 -17.15 -13.74 24.26
C ARG A 20 -15.99 -12.82 23.91
N LEU A 21 -15.15 -13.24 22.97
CA LEU A 21 -14.27 -12.34 22.24
C LEU A 21 -15.18 -11.33 21.51
N VAL A 22 -15.43 -10.20 22.15
CA VAL A 22 -16.04 -9.03 21.52
C VAL A 22 -15.07 -8.63 20.42
N ARG A 23 -15.45 -8.88 19.17
CA ARG A 23 -14.84 -8.23 18.01
C ARG A 23 -15.04 -6.73 18.21
N ALA A 24 -14.02 -6.06 18.70
CA ALA A 24 -13.95 -4.61 18.65
C ALA A 24 -13.89 -4.23 17.17
N HIS A 25 -15.02 -3.83 16.61
CA HIS A 25 -15.07 -3.01 15.41
C HIS A 25 -14.33 -1.71 15.72
N HIS A 26 -13.04 -1.68 15.44
CA HIS A 26 -12.24 -0.46 15.50
C HIS A 26 -12.37 0.23 14.13
N ALA A 27 -12.99 1.41 14.13
CA ALA A 27 -13.01 2.30 12.97
C ALA A 27 -11.56 2.58 12.50
N PRO A 28 -11.30 2.77 11.19
CA PRO A 28 -9.95 3.05 10.73
C PRO A 28 -9.66 4.52 11.05
N ALA A 29 -8.90 4.76 12.12
CA ALA A 29 -8.24 6.04 12.31
C ALA A 29 -7.12 6.16 11.27
N ASP A 30 -7.05 7.32 10.61
CA ASP A 30 -5.91 7.79 9.81
C ASP A 30 -4.58 7.41 10.49
N ARG A 31 -3.86 6.41 9.97
CA ARG A 31 -2.56 5.99 10.52
C ARG A 31 -1.45 6.72 9.77
N THR A 32 -0.86 7.71 10.43
CA THR A 32 0.37 8.37 10.00
C THR A 32 1.56 7.44 10.21
N VAL A 33 2.40 7.24 9.19
CA VAL A 33 3.55 6.33 9.27
C VAL A 33 4.83 7.04 8.86
N ALA A 34 5.85 6.89 9.69
CA ALA A 34 7.20 7.32 9.41
C ALA A 34 7.80 6.49 8.27
N VAL A 35 7.75 7.02 7.05
CA VAL A 35 8.47 6.46 5.92
C VAL A 35 9.69 7.36 5.70
N PHE A 36 10.80 7.00 6.35
CA PHE A 36 12.16 7.57 6.29
C PHE A 36 12.63 8.57 7.34
N GLY A 37 13.62 8.08 8.10
CA GLY A 37 14.68 8.78 8.81
C GLY A 37 15.75 7.72 9.14
N ALA A 38 17.03 8.05 9.04
CA ALA A 38 18.11 7.12 9.35
C ALA A 38 17.88 6.41 10.71
N ARG A 39 18.09 5.09 10.73
CA ARG A 39 17.78 4.10 11.79
C ARG A 39 16.36 3.53 11.72
N GLN A 40 16.29 2.32 11.17
CA GLN A 40 15.55 1.15 11.69
C GLN A 40 14.57 1.52 12.82
N GLY A 41 13.27 1.60 12.52
CA GLY A 41 12.28 2.07 13.49
C GLY A 41 10.82 2.00 13.04
N SER A 42 10.28 0.77 13.04
CA SER A 42 8.87 0.33 13.05
C SER A 42 7.90 0.81 11.97
N GLY A 43 7.34 -0.15 11.20
CA GLY A 43 6.13 0.09 10.44
C GLY A 43 5.25 -1.09 10.01
N VAL A 44 5.63 -2.37 10.07
CA VAL A 44 4.76 -3.55 9.80
C VAL A 44 4.05 -3.53 8.42
N LEU A 45 4.63 -2.85 7.42
CA LEU A 45 3.79 -2.21 6.40
C LEU A 45 3.80 -2.83 5.02
N PHE A 46 4.94 -3.32 4.54
CA PHE A 46 5.00 -3.90 3.19
C PHE A 46 5.08 -5.42 3.20
N THR A 47 5.28 -6.07 4.34
CA THR A 47 5.30 -7.54 4.43
C THR A 47 3.90 -8.12 4.12
N ASP A 48 2.85 -7.62 4.79
CA ASP A 48 1.49 -8.16 4.66
C ASP A 48 0.57 -7.39 3.70
N ARG A 49 0.99 -6.21 3.23
CA ARG A 49 0.12 -5.32 2.43
C ARG A 49 0.62 -5.26 1.00
N PRO A 50 -0.11 -5.83 0.04
CA PRO A 50 0.32 -5.80 -1.35
C PRO A 50 0.18 -4.40 -1.97
N ARG A 51 -0.64 -3.51 -1.39
CA ARG A 51 -1.06 -2.25 -2.05
C ARG A 51 -1.14 -1.10 -1.04
N VAL A 52 -0.44 -0.01 -1.34
CA VAL A 52 -0.28 1.16 -0.46
C VAL A 52 -0.55 2.46 -1.21
N LEU A 53 -1.37 3.33 -0.61
CA LEU A 53 -1.63 4.70 -1.08
C LEU A 53 -0.93 5.68 -0.15
N LEU A 54 0.05 6.40 -0.65
CA LEU A 54 0.76 7.46 0.05
C LEU A 54 0.05 8.80 -0.18
N ARG A 55 -0.69 9.26 0.83
CA ARG A 55 -1.37 10.56 0.82
C ARG A 55 -0.54 11.59 1.59
N GLY A 56 -0.10 12.65 0.93
CA GLY A 56 0.68 13.69 1.59
C GLY A 56 0.81 14.96 0.77
N GLU A 57 1.19 16.06 1.41
CA GLU A 57 1.29 17.37 0.79
C GLU A 57 2.34 17.44 -0.33
N ALA A 58 2.27 18.51 -1.13
CA ALA A 58 3.37 18.86 -2.03
C ALA A 58 4.65 19.07 -1.22
N GLY A 59 5.78 18.58 -1.73
CA GLY A 59 7.06 18.65 -1.00
C GLY A 59 7.24 17.60 0.11
N ALA A 60 6.25 16.76 0.42
CA ALA A 60 6.38 15.69 1.43
C ALA A 60 7.31 14.52 1.01
N GLY A 61 8.04 14.63 -0.09
CA GLY A 61 8.99 13.60 -0.53
C GLY A 61 8.38 12.34 -1.16
N LYS A 62 7.08 12.32 -1.48
CA LYS A 62 6.38 11.15 -2.08
C LYS A 62 7.05 10.59 -3.34
N THR A 63 7.35 11.45 -4.31
CA THR A 63 8.09 11.08 -5.52
C THR A 63 9.47 10.53 -5.16
N THR A 64 10.21 11.24 -4.30
CA THR A 64 11.54 10.82 -3.83
C THR A 64 11.48 9.43 -3.19
N LEU A 65 10.47 9.15 -2.38
CA LEU A 65 10.22 7.87 -1.74
C LEU A 65 10.00 6.75 -2.76
N LEU A 66 9.14 6.96 -3.78
CA LEU A 66 8.93 5.96 -4.84
C LEU A 66 10.25 5.63 -5.56
N TRP A 67 11.02 6.65 -5.94
CA TRP A 67 12.32 6.44 -6.62
C TRP A 67 13.35 5.79 -5.70
N TRP A 68 13.37 6.16 -4.42
CA TRP A 68 14.20 5.52 -3.40
C TRP A 68 13.84 4.03 -3.27
N LEU A 69 12.55 3.68 -3.19
CA LEU A 69 12.09 2.30 -3.15
C LEU A 69 12.53 1.53 -4.40
N ALA A 70 12.39 2.12 -5.59
CA ALA A 70 12.82 1.49 -6.84
C ALA A 70 14.31 1.16 -6.82
N ALA A 71 15.15 2.12 -6.44
CA ALA A 71 16.60 1.95 -6.40
C ALA A 71 17.02 0.90 -5.38
N HIS A 72 16.48 0.99 -4.15
CA HIS A 72 16.88 0.11 -3.06
C HIS A 72 16.33 -1.32 -3.19
N ALA A 73 15.11 -1.50 -3.71
CA ALA A 73 14.55 -2.82 -4.03
C ALA A 73 15.37 -3.57 -5.09
N SER A 74 15.82 -2.84 -6.11
CA SER A 74 16.68 -3.38 -7.17
C SER A 74 18.08 -3.72 -6.66
N ALA A 75 18.60 -2.93 -5.73
CA ALA A 75 19.92 -3.12 -5.12
C ALA A 75 19.94 -4.15 -3.97
N LEU A 76 18.79 -4.72 -3.60
CA LEU A 76 18.65 -5.64 -2.46
C LEU A 76 19.09 -5.02 -1.12
N THR A 77 18.86 -3.72 -0.94
CA THR A 77 19.35 -2.96 0.23
C THR A 77 18.24 -2.54 1.19
N LEU A 78 16.98 -2.91 0.90
CA LEU A 78 15.89 -2.68 1.84
C LEU A 78 16.04 -3.60 3.05
N ALA A 79 15.80 -3.06 4.25
CA ALA A 79 15.85 -3.80 5.50
C ALA A 79 14.47 -3.84 6.16
N ASP A 80 14.36 -4.63 7.23
CA ASP A 80 13.19 -4.74 8.10
C ASP A 80 11.89 -4.97 7.30
N ASP A 81 10.85 -4.18 7.57
CA ASP A 81 9.53 -4.29 6.96
C ASP A 81 9.52 -4.08 5.44
N LEU A 82 10.60 -3.51 4.88
CA LEU A 82 10.76 -3.27 3.44
C LEU A 82 11.56 -4.39 2.75
N ALA A 83 12.18 -5.30 3.50
CA ALA A 83 13.00 -6.37 2.94
C ALA A 83 12.22 -7.27 1.97
N ALA A 84 10.90 -7.41 2.17
CA ALA A 84 10.01 -8.15 1.27
C ALA A 84 9.87 -7.54 -0.13
N LEU A 85 10.29 -6.29 -0.33
CA LEU A 85 10.29 -5.63 -1.64
C LEU A 85 11.60 -5.88 -2.41
N ASN A 86 12.66 -6.37 -1.74
CA ASN A 86 13.92 -6.69 -2.40
C ASN A 86 13.72 -7.78 -3.47
N GLY A 87 14.35 -7.59 -4.62
CA GLY A 87 14.30 -8.55 -5.74
C GLY A 87 13.01 -8.48 -6.55
N LEU A 88 12.05 -7.65 -6.15
CA LEU A 88 10.96 -7.24 -7.03
C LEU A 88 11.50 -6.30 -8.11
N VAL A 89 10.87 -6.34 -9.27
CA VAL A 89 11.20 -5.52 -10.45
C VAL A 89 10.35 -4.25 -10.39
N PRO A 90 10.96 -3.07 -10.18
CA PRO A 90 10.20 -1.83 -10.09
C PRO A 90 9.77 -1.34 -11.48
N PHE A 91 8.48 -1.00 -11.60
CA PHE A 91 7.93 -0.23 -12.71
C PHE A 91 7.44 1.11 -12.17
N VAL A 92 8.28 2.13 -12.31
CA VAL A 92 7.88 3.50 -11.94
C VAL A 92 6.98 4.06 -13.04
N VAL A 93 5.78 4.53 -12.68
CA VAL A 93 4.81 5.09 -13.61
C VAL A 93 4.60 6.56 -13.26
N PRO A 94 5.44 7.48 -13.77
CA PRO A 94 5.34 8.90 -13.48
C PRO A 94 4.24 9.53 -14.33
N LEU A 95 2.99 9.56 -13.83
CA LEU A 95 1.82 9.96 -14.61
C LEU A 95 1.95 11.36 -15.22
N ARG A 96 2.52 12.31 -14.47
CA ARG A 96 2.82 13.67 -14.98
C ARG A 96 3.71 13.64 -16.24
N THR A 97 4.78 12.85 -16.20
CA THR A 97 5.75 12.76 -17.30
C THR A 97 5.17 12.04 -18.51
N LEU A 98 4.39 10.98 -18.28
CA LEU A 98 3.73 10.25 -19.36
C LEU A 98 2.70 11.13 -20.06
N ARG A 99 1.85 11.84 -19.32
CA ARG A 99 0.85 12.74 -19.91
C ARG A 99 1.49 13.86 -20.71
N ALA A 100 2.61 14.42 -20.25
CA ALA A 100 3.38 15.40 -21.00
C ALA A 100 3.93 14.86 -22.34
N ARG A 101 4.05 13.53 -22.48
CA ARG A 101 4.47 12.83 -23.72
C ARG A 101 3.29 12.29 -24.53
N GLY A 102 2.04 12.59 -24.14
CA GLY A 102 0.84 12.10 -24.79
C GLY A 102 0.47 10.65 -24.43
N VAL A 103 1.08 10.07 -23.39
CA VAL A 103 0.76 8.73 -22.88
C VAL A 103 -0.05 8.89 -21.59
N THR A 104 -1.28 8.38 -21.55
CA THR A 104 -2.11 8.53 -20.35
C THR A 104 -1.84 7.41 -19.34
N PHE A 105 -2.21 6.17 -19.70
CA PHE A 105 -2.13 5.02 -18.81
C PHE A 105 -1.46 3.85 -19.54
N PRO A 106 -0.25 3.45 -19.16
CA PRO A 106 0.50 2.44 -19.88
C PRO A 106 -0.15 1.05 -19.72
N ARG A 107 -0.25 0.33 -20.83
CA ARG A 107 -0.59 -1.10 -20.85
C ARG A 107 0.54 -1.91 -20.23
N PRO A 108 0.29 -3.17 -19.81
CA PRO A 108 1.33 -4.05 -19.27
C PRO A 108 2.59 -4.14 -20.15
N ALA A 109 2.43 -4.19 -21.48
CA ALA A 109 3.55 -4.24 -22.43
C ALA A 109 4.36 -2.93 -22.50
N GLU A 110 3.77 -1.81 -22.11
CA GLU A 110 4.36 -0.48 -22.19
C GLU A 110 5.05 -0.07 -20.88
N LEU A 111 4.88 -0.84 -19.79
CA LEU A 111 5.41 -0.50 -18.46
C LEU A 111 6.93 -0.34 -18.45
N SER A 112 7.69 -1.14 -19.19
CA SER A 112 9.15 -0.99 -19.28
C SER A 112 9.55 0.36 -19.88
N SER A 113 8.83 0.78 -20.93
CA SER A 113 9.05 2.08 -21.58
C SER A 113 8.57 3.22 -20.69
N ALA A 114 7.44 3.04 -20.00
CA ALA A 114 6.88 4.04 -19.10
C ALA A 114 7.79 4.31 -17.90
N ALA A 115 8.43 3.25 -17.38
CA ALA A 115 9.43 3.32 -16.32
C ALA A 115 10.78 3.91 -16.78
N GLY A 116 10.94 4.19 -18.07
CA GLY A 116 12.19 4.72 -18.61
C GLY A 116 13.37 3.77 -18.37
N LEU A 117 13.12 2.46 -18.34
CA LEU A 117 14.18 1.48 -18.18
C LEU A 117 15.14 1.60 -19.36
N VAL A 118 16.39 1.98 -19.08
CA VAL A 118 17.47 2.00 -20.07
C VAL A 118 17.97 0.57 -20.20
N ILE A 119 17.21 -0.23 -20.93
CA ILE A 119 17.54 -1.60 -21.31
C ILE A 119 17.73 -1.64 -22.82
N ASP A 120 18.50 -2.61 -23.30
CA ASP A 120 18.45 -3.01 -24.70
C ASP A 120 17.02 -3.45 -25.08
N THR A 121 16.81 -3.99 -26.28
CA THR A 121 15.49 -4.51 -26.65
C THR A 121 15.04 -5.54 -25.63
N ALA A 122 14.08 -5.15 -24.77
CA ALA A 122 13.51 -6.04 -23.79
C ALA A 122 12.96 -7.26 -24.53
N PRO A 123 13.19 -8.48 -24.03
CA PRO A 123 12.59 -9.65 -24.64
C PRO A 123 11.08 -9.45 -24.75
N GLU A 124 10.49 -9.81 -25.89
CA GLU A 124 9.07 -9.65 -26.13
C GLU A 124 8.26 -10.23 -24.96
N GLY A 125 7.27 -9.46 -24.48
CA GLY A 125 6.43 -9.85 -23.35
C GLY A 125 7.12 -9.89 -21.97
N TRP A 126 8.35 -9.41 -21.81
CA TRP A 126 9.07 -9.47 -20.53
C TRP A 126 8.31 -8.83 -19.37
N ALA A 127 7.77 -7.62 -19.55
CA ALA A 127 6.99 -6.94 -18.52
C ALA A 127 5.76 -7.77 -18.10
N GLY A 128 5.08 -8.38 -19.07
CA GLY A 128 3.98 -9.32 -18.83
C GLY A 128 4.41 -10.50 -17.96
N ARG A 129 5.52 -11.16 -18.30
CA ARG A 129 6.06 -12.29 -17.50
C ARG A 129 6.46 -11.88 -16.08
N VAL A 130 7.00 -10.67 -15.91
CA VAL A 130 7.33 -10.15 -14.58
C VAL A 130 6.06 -9.98 -13.74
N LEU A 131 5.01 -9.37 -14.31
CA LEU A 131 3.71 -9.21 -13.67
C LEU A 131 3.06 -10.56 -13.33
N GLU A 132 3.04 -11.50 -14.28
CA GLU A 132 2.50 -12.86 -14.09
C GLU A 132 3.23 -13.64 -13.00
N SER A 133 4.54 -13.46 -12.88
CA SER A 133 5.35 -14.10 -11.84
C SER A 133 5.14 -13.51 -10.44
N GLY A 134 4.34 -12.44 -10.28
CA GLY A 134 4.16 -11.76 -9.00
C GLY A 134 5.39 -10.99 -8.52
N ARG A 135 6.38 -10.76 -9.39
CA ARG A 135 7.61 -10.05 -9.05
C ARG A 135 7.55 -8.56 -9.35
N ALA A 136 6.44 -8.05 -9.85
CA ALA A 136 6.29 -6.64 -10.16
C ALA A 136 6.11 -5.80 -8.89
N LEU A 137 6.87 -4.71 -8.80
CA LEU A 137 6.65 -3.60 -7.87
C LEU A 137 6.19 -2.38 -8.68
N LEU A 138 4.89 -2.13 -8.70
CA LEU A 138 4.27 -1.00 -9.38
C LEU A 138 4.41 0.25 -8.50
N LEU A 139 5.04 1.30 -9.02
CA LEU A 139 5.31 2.55 -8.31
C LEU A 139 4.67 3.71 -9.08
N VAL A 140 3.38 3.95 -8.84
CA VAL A 140 2.58 4.92 -9.59
C VAL A 140 2.69 6.30 -8.94
N ASP A 141 3.34 7.24 -9.62
CA ASP A 141 3.57 8.58 -9.08
C ASP A 141 2.57 9.60 -9.64
N GLY A 142 1.87 10.29 -8.73
CA GLY A 142 1.09 11.47 -9.02
C GLY A 142 -0.30 11.17 -9.57
N LEU A 143 -1.11 10.33 -8.91
CA LEU A 143 -2.53 10.17 -9.27
C LEU A 143 -3.30 11.50 -9.14
N ASP A 144 -2.82 12.45 -8.34
CA ASP A 144 -3.38 13.80 -8.25
C ASP A 144 -3.13 14.67 -9.48
N GLU A 145 -2.12 14.34 -10.29
CA GLU A 145 -1.76 15.05 -11.53
C GLU A 145 -2.64 14.61 -12.71
N VAL A 146 -3.52 13.62 -12.49
CA VAL A 146 -4.60 13.25 -13.41
C VAL A 146 -5.76 14.25 -13.22
N PRO A 147 -6.23 14.90 -14.31
CA PRO A 147 -7.38 15.81 -14.26
C PRO A 147 -8.61 15.12 -13.64
N PRO A 148 -9.44 15.84 -12.88
CA PRO A 148 -10.63 15.28 -12.23
C PRO A 148 -11.50 14.40 -13.13
N GLU A 149 -11.69 14.80 -14.39
CA GLU A 149 -12.46 14.10 -15.42
C GLU A 149 -11.84 12.77 -15.88
N GLU A 150 -10.52 12.61 -15.76
CA GLU A 150 -9.77 11.40 -16.12
C GLU A 150 -9.50 10.49 -14.91
N ARG A 151 -9.85 10.91 -13.67
CA ARG A 151 -9.52 10.15 -12.46
C ARG A 151 -10.21 8.80 -12.39
N GLU A 152 -11.46 8.70 -12.83
CA GLU A 152 -12.12 7.39 -12.93
C GLU A 152 -11.31 6.50 -13.87
N GLN A 153 -10.91 6.99 -15.04
CA GLN A 153 -10.11 6.20 -15.98
C GLN A 153 -8.78 5.73 -15.36
N ALA A 154 -8.13 6.56 -14.53
CA ALA A 154 -6.95 6.17 -13.77
C ALA A 154 -7.25 5.07 -12.74
N HIS A 155 -8.37 5.19 -12.01
CA HIS A 155 -8.85 4.17 -11.08
C HIS A 155 -9.09 2.85 -11.81
N THR A 156 -9.90 2.87 -12.88
CA THR A 156 -10.23 1.70 -13.70
C THR A 156 -8.97 1.05 -14.28
N TRP A 157 -8.03 1.84 -14.80
CA TRP A 157 -6.74 1.32 -15.30
C TRP A 157 -5.97 0.58 -14.20
N LEU A 158 -5.82 1.19 -13.03
CA LEU A 158 -5.08 0.61 -11.92
C LEU A 158 -5.79 -0.65 -11.39
N ALA A 159 -7.12 -0.61 -11.25
CA ALA A 159 -7.94 -1.73 -10.82
C ALA A 159 -7.83 -2.92 -11.78
N GLN A 160 -7.90 -2.68 -13.09
CA GLN A 160 -7.72 -3.72 -14.11
C GLN A 160 -6.33 -4.36 -14.04
N LEU A 161 -5.28 -3.54 -13.88
CA LEU A 161 -3.91 -4.04 -13.77
C LEU A 161 -3.75 -4.94 -12.53
N LEU A 162 -4.28 -4.49 -11.39
CA LEU A 162 -4.16 -5.19 -10.11
C LEU A 162 -5.09 -6.39 -9.97
N SER A 163 -6.23 -6.39 -10.66
CA SER A 163 -7.10 -7.56 -10.77
C SER A 163 -6.48 -8.63 -11.66
N ARG A 164 -5.81 -8.24 -12.75
CA ARG A 164 -5.15 -9.17 -13.66
C ARG A 164 -3.88 -9.77 -13.07
N TYR A 165 -3.15 -9.01 -12.27
CA TYR A 165 -1.86 -9.43 -11.68
C TYR A 165 -1.88 -9.28 -10.16
N PRO A 166 -2.66 -10.13 -9.44
CA PRO A 166 -2.91 -9.97 -8.00
C PRO A 166 -1.65 -10.13 -7.14
N GLY A 167 -0.62 -10.81 -7.64
CA GLY A 167 0.68 -10.94 -6.96
C GLY A 167 1.57 -9.69 -7.01
N SER A 168 1.22 -8.68 -7.82
CA SER A 168 2.00 -7.45 -7.91
C SER A 168 1.90 -6.63 -6.63
N ARG A 169 3.04 -6.12 -6.15
CA ARG A 169 3.07 -5.09 -5.12
C ARG A 169 2.82 -3.73 -5.77
N CYS A 170 2.10 -2.85 -5.10
CA CYS A 170 1.78 -1.53 -5.62
C CYS A 170 1.93 -0.44 -4.55
N VAL A 171 2.65 0.61 -4.89
CA VAL A 171 2.69 1.87 -4.13
C VAL A 171 2.24 2.98 -5.06
N THR A 172 1.28 3.78 -4.61
CA THR A 172 0.83 4.93 -5.39
C THR A 172 0.79 6.18 -4.53
N THR A 173 0.95 7.36 -5.14
CA THR A 173 0.96 8.64 -4.43
C THR A 173 -0.20 9.53 -4.83
N VAL A 174 -0.70 10.31 -3.87
CA VAL A 174 -1.75 11.31 -4.09
C VAL A 174 -1.60 12.50 -3.14
N ARG A 175 -2.13 13.67 -3.52
CA ARG A 175 -2.29 14.81 -2.60
C ARG A 175 -3.56 14.70 -1.75
N PRO A 176 -3.61 15.35 -0.57
CA PRO A 176 -4.67 15.08 0.41
C PRO A 176 -6.10 15.36 -0.06
N LEU A 177 -6.28 16.25 -1.04
CA LEU A 177 -7.59 16.65 -1.57
C LEU A 177 -7.83 16.26 -3.03
N ALA A 178 -6.91 15.53 -3.66
CA ALA A 178 -7.07 15.19 -5.08
C ALA A 178 -8.07 14.06 -5.29
N VAL A 179 -8.25 13.17 -4.31
CA VAL A 179 -9.24 12.10 -4.35
C VAL A 179 -9.90 11.98 -2.99
N GLY A 180 -11.13 11.45 -2.97
CA GLY A 180 -11.84 11.22 -1.71
C GLY A 180 -11.09 10.28 -0.75
N PRO A 181 -11.49 10.23 0.52
CA PRO A 181 -11.07 9.15 1.40
C PRO A 181 -11.50 7.81 0.80
N ASP A 182 -10.75 6.75 1.09
CA ASP A 182 -11.06 5.38 0.65
C ASP A 182 -11.14 5.15 -0.87
N TRP A 183 -10.66 6.09 -1.70
CA TRP A 183 -10.81 6.04 -3.16
C TRP A 183 -10.27 4.75 -3.82
N LEU A 184 -9.23 4.13 -3.25
CA LEU A 184 -8.67 2.86 -3.71
C LEU A 184 -8.92 1.69 -2.74
N ARG A 185 -9.80 1.86 -1.76
CA ARG A 185 -10.02 0.88 -0.71
C ARG A 185 -10.65 -0.41 -1.23
N SER A 186 -11.56 -0.30 -2.20
CA SER A 186 -12.14 -1.45 -2.91
C SER A 186 -11.05 -2.30 -3.58
N GLU A 187 -9.94 -1.67 -3.97
CA GLU A 187 -8.81 -2.34 -4.61
C GLU A 187 -7.78 -2.85 -3.60
N GLY A 188 -8.12 -2.85 -2.31
CA GLY A 188 -7.27 -3.38 -1.23
C GLY A 188 -6.10 -2.47 -0.85
N PHE A 189 -6.14 -1.19 -1.22
CA PHE A 189 -5.13 -0.23 -0.78
C PHE A 189 -5.32 0.13 0.68
N GLU A 190 -4.22 0.15 1.42
CA GLU A 190 -4.15 0.84 2.70
C GLU A 190 -3.53 2.23 2.51
N GLU A 191 -4.16 3.24 3.09
CA GLU A 191 -3.69 4.62 3.02
C GLU A 191 -2.70 4.93 4.15
N LEU A 192 -1.62 5.60 3.80
CA LEU A 192 -0.58 6.06 4.72
C LEU A 192 -0.22 7.50 4.45
N ARG A 193 0.19 8.20 5.50
CA ARG A 193 0.69 9.56 5.40
C ARG A 193 2.19 9.58 5.68
N PRO A 194 3.03 9.94 4.70
CA PRO A 194 4.46 10.09 4.95
C PRO A 194 4.67 11.25 5.92
N LEU A 195 5.56 11.05 6.89
CA LEU A 195 6.03 12.15 7.71
C LEU A 195 6.87 13.13 6.89
N PRO A 196 6.89 14.43 7.26
CA PRO A 196 7.77 15.39 6.62
C PRO A 196 9.22 14.93 6.67
N MET A 197 9.91 14.98 5.52
CA MET A 197 11.36 14.77 5.51
C MET A 197 12.01 15.85 6.38
N ARG A 198 12.62 15.43 7.50
CA ARG A 198 13.51 16.31 8.26
C ARG A 198 14.84 16.34 7.53
N THR A 199 15.19 17.51 6.99
CA THR A 199 16.55 17.76 6.49
C THR A 199 17.50 17.68 7.70
N PRO A 200 18.61 16.93 7.60
CA PRO A 200 19.62 16.88 8.66
C PRO A 200 20.30 18.23 8.90
#